data_AF-A0A662EKI0-F1
#
_entry.id   AF-A0A662EKI0-F1
#
_cell.length_a   1.000
_cell.length_b   1.000
_cell.length_c   1.000
_cell.angle_alpha   90.00
_cell.angle_beta   90.00
_cell.angle_gamma   90.00
#
_symmetry.space_group_name_H-M   'P 1'
#
loop_
_entity.id
_entity.type
_entity.pdbx_description
1 polymer ?
#
loop_
_entity_poly.entity_id
_entity_poly.type
_entity_poly.pdbx_seq_one_letter_code
_entity_poly.pdbx_strand_id
1 'polypeptide(L)' 'LELPKGVAIPVLLREGKALVPEPGTALAPEDVLVVVAQDERRLDAIRALLKPEG' A
#
# COMPACT_ATOMS: atom_id res chain seq x y z
N LEU A 1 8.84 0.36 3.44
CA LEU A 1 7.79 1.36 3.64
C LEU A 1 7.23 1.18 5.04
N GLU A 2 7.26 2.20 5.88
CA GLU A 2 6.57 2.14 7.16
C GLU A 2 5.12 2.63 6.98
N LEU A 3 4.15 1.76 7.26
CA LEU A 3 2.73 2.11 7.12
C LEU A 3 2.25 2.88 8.36
N PRO A 4 1.39 3.91 8.19
CA PRO A 4 0.73 4.55 9.32
C PRO A 4 -0.07 3.56 10.17
N LYS A 5 -0.14 3.78 11.49
CA LYS A 5 -0.97 2.97 12.38
C LYS A 5 -2.43 2.96 11.92
N GLY A 6 -3.01 1.77 11.82
CA GLY A 6 -4.39 1.58 11.36
C GLY A 6 -4.54 1.52 9.83
N VAL A 7 -3.43 1.33 9.11
CA VAL A 7 -3.39 1.02 7.68
C VAL A 7 -2.75 -0.36 7.47
N ALA A 8 -3.32 -1.15 6.57
CA ALA A 8 -2.78 -2.44 6.14
C ALA A 8 -2.85 -2.58 4.62
N ILE A 9 -1.88 -3.32 4.06
CA ILE A 9 -1.88 -3.77 2.67
C ILE A 9 -1.93 -5.29 2.72
N PRO A 10 -3.12 -5.93 2.74
CA PRO A 10 -3.21 -7.38 2.84
C PRO A 10 -2.88 -8.09 1.52
N VAL A 11 -3.02 -7.38 0.39
CA VAL A 11 -2.81 -7.91 -0.96
C VAL A 11 -2.24 -6.81 -1.85
N LEU A 12 -1.30 -7.18 -2.73
CA LEU A 12 -0.94 -6.41 -3.91
C LEU A 12 -1.19 -7.23 -5.17
N LEU A 13 -1.51 -6.56 -6.26
CA LEU A 13 -1.61 -7.15 -7.59
C LEU A 13 -0.36 -6.78 -8.40
N ARG A 14 0.32 -7.78 -8.92
CA ARG A 14 1.48 -7.63 -9.81
C ARG A 14 1.31 -8.58 -10.99
N GLU A 15 1.37 -8.06 -12.21
CA GLU A 15 1.22 -8.85 -13.44
C GLU A 15 -0.04 -9.73 -13.44
N GLY A 16 -1.16 -9.19 -12.94
CA GLY A 16 -2.44 -9.91 -12.85
C GLY A 16 -2.52 -10.97 -11.75
N LYS A 17 -1.51 -11.12 -10.90
CA LYS A 17 -1.49 -12.07 -9.78
C LYS A 17 -1.65 -11.35 -8.45
N ALA A 18 -2.50 -11.90 -7.58
CA ALA A 18 -2.63 -11.46 -6.20
C ALA A 18 -1.52 -12.08 -5.34
N LEU A 19 -0.80 -11.23 -4.61
CA LEU A 19 0.30 -11.59 -3.72
C LEU A 19 0.03 -11.04 -2.33
N VAL A 20 0.31 -11.81 -1.29
CA VAL A 20 0.30 -11.35 0.10
C VAL A 20 1.68 -10.80 0.42
N PRO A 21 1.83 -9.51 0.77
CA PRO A 21 3.13 -8.95 1.10
C PRO A 21 3.61 -9.43 2.48
N GLU A 22 4.89 -9.79 2.54
CA GLU A 22 5.63 -10.09 3.77
C GLU A 22 6.51 -8.90 4.21
N PRO A 23 6.99 -8.87 5.47
CA PRO A 23 7.99 -7.90 5.90
C PRO A 23 9.20 -7.88 4.95
N GLY A 24 9.51 -6.69 4.40
CA GLY A 24 10.59 -6.51 3.43
C GLY A 24 10.20 -6.68 1.96
N THR A 25 8.93 -6.99 1.66
CA THR A 25 8.42 -7.00 0.28
C THR A 25 8.68 -5.65 -0.39
N ALA A 26 9.45 -5.66 -1.47
CA ALA A 26 9.74 -4.47 -2.26
C ALA A 26 8.61 -4.19 -3.25
N LEU A 27 8.14 -2.95 -3.23
CA LEU A 27 7.17 -2.44 -4.22
C LEU A 27 7.90 -2.17 -5.54
N ALA A 28 7.24 -2.50 -6.64
CA ALA A 28 7.69 -2.24 -8.00
C ALA A 28 6.76 -1.23 -8.68
N PRO A 29 7.21 -0.51 -9.71
CA PRO A 29 6.32 0.22 -10.60
C PRO A 29 5.19 -0.69 -11.09
N GLU A 30 4.01 -0.10 -11.32
CA GLU A 30 2.78 -0.79 -11.74
C GLU A 30 2.16 -1.75 -10.72
N ASP A 31 2.74 -1.93 -9.53
CA ASP A 31 2.05 -2.62 -8.44
C ASP A 31 0.76 -1.89 -8.08
N VAL A 32 -0.34 -2.63 -8.02
CA VAL A 32 -1.61 -2.12 -7.51
C VAL A 32 -1.80 -2.61 -6.08
N LEU A 33 -1.87 -1.67 -5.14
CA LEU A 33 -1.99 -1.97 -3.72
C LEU A 33 -3.47 -1.95 -3.31
N VAL A 34 -3.93 -3.01 -2.66
CA VAL A 34 -5.20 -2.97 -1.93
C VAL A 34 -4.91 -2.41 -0.55
N VAL A 35 -5.47 -1.24 -0.25
CA VAL A 35 -5.24 -0.54 1.01
C VAL A 35 -6.50 -0.61 1.87
N VAL A 36 -6.36 -1.11 3.09
CA VAL A 36 -7.40 -1.07 4.12
C VAL A 36 -6.95 -0.06 5.17
N ALA A 37 -7.79 0.93 5.44
CA ALA A 37 -7.56 1.94 6.47
C ALA A 37 -8.76 1.97 7.45
N GLN A 38 -8.48 2.22 8.72
CA GLN A 38 -9.53 2.29 9.76
C GLN A 38 -10.47 3.49 9.59
N ASP A 39 -10.00 4.58 9.00
CA ASP A 39 -10.78 5.79 8.72
C ASP A 39 -10.19 6.55 7.53
N GLU A 40 -10.94 7.56 7.05
CA GLU A 40 -10.55 8.41 5.93
C GLU A 40 -9.24 9.18 6.19
N ARG A 41 -9.02 9.67 7.41
CA ARG A 41 -7.80 10.39 7.77
C ARG A 41 -6.55 9.53 7.55
N ARG A 42 -6.61 8.24 7.90
CA ARG A 42 -5.53 7.28 7.67
C ARG A 42 -5.38 6.92 6.19
N LEU A 43 -6.49 6.84 5.45
CA LEU A 43 -6.47 6.64 4.01
C LEU A 43 -5.79 7.81 3.27
N ASP A 44 -6.03 9.04 3.71
CA ASP A 44 -5.37 10.22 3.16
C ASP A 44 -3.87 10.23 3.48
N ALA A 45 -3.48 9.84 4.70
CA ALA A 45 -2.07 9.76 5.11
C ALA A 45 -1.28 8.78 4.23
N ILE A 46 -1.83 7.58 3.94
CA ILE A 46 -1.15 6.62 3.07
C ILE A 46 -1.16 7.06 1.60
N ARG A 47 -2.19 7.76 1.13
CA ARG A 47 -2.20 8.35 -0.22
C ARG A 47 -1.10 9.40 -0.39
N ALA A 48 -0.87 10.24 0.61
CA ALA A 48 0.20 11.22 0.59
C ALA A 48 1.59 10.55 0.55
N LEU A 49 1.76 9.46 1.30
CA LEU A 49 3.01 8.69 1.34
C LEU A 49 3.33 7.94 0.04
N LEU A 50 2.30 7.46 -0.68
CA LEU A 50 2.45 6.69 -1.91
C LEU A 50 2.47 7.53 -3.18
N LYS A 51 2.14 8.83 -3.11
CA LYS A 51 2.30 9.73 -4.25
C LYS A 51 3.79 10.04 -4.42
N PRO A 52 4.39 9.79 -5.59
CA PRO A 52 5.69 10.37 -5.88
C PRO A 52 5.54 11.90 -5.88
N GLU A 53 6.49 12.59 -5.26
CA GLU A 53 6.67 14.01 -5.53
C GLU A 53 6.81 14.15 -7.06
N GLY A 54 5.92 14.93 -7.67
CA GLY A 54 6.01 15.27 -9.09
C GLY A 54 7.22 16.14 -9.37
#